data_AF-A0AAE6WDL0-F1
#
_entry.id   AF-A0AAE6WDL0-F1
#
_cell.length_a   1.000
_cell.length_b   1.000
_cell.length_c   1.000
_cell.angle_alpha   90.00
_cell.angle_beta   90.00
_cell.angle_gamma   90.00
#
_symmetry.space_group_name_H-M   'P 1'
#
loop_
_entity.id
_entity.type
_entity.pdbx_description
1 polymer ?
#
loop_
_entity_poly.entity_id
_entity_poly.type
_entity_poly.pdbx_seq_one_letter_code
_entity_poly.pdbx_strand_id
1 'polypeptide(L)'
;MTTRLDTSLVVGGRFDDDAHHLAGAAEAAERVLAALPLVPARSPHEQARARNVHAEVRAVRRDFLARHTDTVYGLLTDGLTRRPRLPELVDAAAGLVPGLVPTRAQMAAERRVVQAEKEGREIDQGRFCGAVLRSPTAGRHLVETMLGATPRALELLDGFRADGRVELDAVHVERRGAAAHVEFRNPERLNAENARLVADLDTAVDLVLLDDSVRVGVLRGGTTDHPAYRGRRVFSAGIDLTDLRNGRIPLVDFLLGRELGYVGKLLHGLLTDLAPGAGTERFVTKPWIGAVDTFAIGGGMQLLLTLDHVVAEEGAFVSLPAAEEGIVPGAGNLRLTRQTGARLARQVVLGGRRIATTDPEASLVYDEVVPAAHMDEAVERAAAALSAPAVAANRHMLALAEEPLDHFRVYIAEFAFAQADRAYAPDVLDKVERRWQERERRRAARGSRT
;
A
#
# COMPACT_ATOMS: atom_id res chain seq x y z
N MET A 1 10.71 15.14 -38.71
CA MET A 1 10.16 13.84 -39.15
C MET A 1 9.53 13.15 -37.96
N THR A 2 8.21 13.05 -37.94
CA THR A 2 7.40 12.32 -36.96
C THR A 2 7.49 10.82 -37.25
N THR A 3 8.50 10.14 -36.73
CA THR A 3 8.54 8.68 -36.71
C THR A 3 7.52 8.20 -35.69
N ARG A 4 6.28 7.95 -36.15
CA ARG A 4 5.26 7.24 -35.37
C ARG A 4 5.84 5.86 -35.03
N LEU A 5 5.77 5.44 -33.77
CA LEU A 5 6.14 4.05 -33.45
C LEU A 5 5.16 3.12 -34.18
N ASP A 6 5.66 2.02 -34.75
CA ASP A 6 4.77 0.97 -35.24
C ASP A 6 4.06 0.36 -34.02
N THR A 7 2.80 0.73 -33.83
CA THR A 7 1.96 0.28 -32.72
C THR A 7 1.16 -0.98 -33.06
N SER A 8 1.32 -1.53 -34.27
CA SER A 8 0.52 -2.67 -34.72
C SER A 8 1.17 -4.00 -34.36
N LEU A 9 0.69 -4.64 -33.31
CA LEU A 9 0.97 -6.06 -33.07
C LEU A 9 0.27 -6.90 -34.15
N VAL A 10 0.98 -7.87 -34.72
CA VAL A 10 0.43 -8.80 -35.72
C VAL A 10 -0.68 -9.65 -35.08
N VAL A 11 -1.83 -9.74 -35.76
CA VAL A 11 -2.99 -10.54 -35.30
C VAL A 11 -2.64 -12.04 -35.32
N GLY A 12 -2.74 -12.71 -34.16
CA GLY A 12 -2.51 -14.16 -33.98
C GLY A 12 -1.26 -14.56 -33.19
N GLY A 13 -0.53 -13.58 -32.61
CA GLY A 13 0.87 -13.63 -32.19
C GLY A 13 1.33 -14.76 -31.26
N ARG A 14 2.45 -15.38 -31.66
CA ARG A 14 3.29 -16.23 -30.80
C ARG A 14 3.99 -15.35 -29.77
N PHE A 15 4.14 -15.85 -28.54
CA PHE A 15 4.76 -15.10 -27.43
C PHE A 15 6.09 -14.44 -27.81
N ASP A 16 7.00 -15.19 -28.44
CA ASP A 16 8.34 -14.69 -28.78
C ASP A 16 8.31 -13.52 -29.78
N ASP A 17 7.41 -13.57 -30.78
CA ASP A 17 7.29 -12.52 -31.80
C ASP A 17 6.73 -11.23 -31.19
N ASP A 18 5.67 -11.35 -30.38
CA ASP A 18 5.04 -10.22 -29.70
C ASP A 18 5.99 -9.61 -28.64
N ALA A 19 6.76 -10.43 -27.94
CA ALA A 19 7.78 -9.99 -26.98
C ALA A 19 8.92 -9.23 -27.69
N HIS A 20 9.38 -9.74 -28.84
CA HIS A 20 10.39 -9.07 -29.65
C HIS A 20 9.88 -7.71 -30.18
N HIS A 21 8.64 -7.65 -30.65
CA HIS A 21 8.01 -6.40 -31.09
C HIS A 21 7.92 -5.38 -29.96
N LEU A 22 7.44 -5.78 -28.77
CA LEU A 22 7.38 -4.91 -27.59
C LEU A 22 8.77 -4.37 -27.22
N ALA A 23 9.80 -5.24 -27.21
CA ALA A 23 11.17 -4.82 -26.93
C ALA A 23 11.68 -3.78 -27.93
N GLY A 24 11.44 -3.99 -29.22
CA GLY A 24 11.82 -3.04 -30.28
C GLY A 24 11.09 -1.69 -30.17
N ALA A 25 9.79 -1.70 -29.89
CA ALA A 25 8.99 -0.50 -29.68
C ALA A 25 9.46 0.29 -28.45
N ALA A 26 9.75 -0.41 -27.34
CA ALA A 26 10.27 0.20 -26.12
C ALA A 26 11.66 0.81 -26.34
N GLU A 27 12.57 0.09 -26.99
CA GLU A 27 13.91 0.61 -27.29
C GLU A 27 13.85 1.87 -28.18
N ALA A 28 12.97 1.87 -29.19
CA ALA A 28 12.74 3.05 -30.03
C ALA A 28 12.17 4.23 -29.23
N ALA A 29 11.22 3.98 -28.32
CA ALA A 29 10.71 5.00 -27.40
C ALA A 29 11.82 5.58 -26.51
N GLU A 30 12.67 4.73 -25.93
CA GLU A 30 13.79 5.17 -25.08
C GLU A 30 14.80 6.03 -25.85
N ARG A 31 15.12 5.68 -27.10
CA ARG A 31 16.00 6.51 -27.95
C ARG A 31 15.42 7.92 -28.15
N VAL A 32 14.11 8.03 -28.32
CA VAL A 32 13.45 9.34 -28.46
C VAL A 32 13.46 10.10 -27.14
N LEU A 33 13.13 9.45 -26.01
CA LEU A 33 13.11 10.09 -24.70
C LEU A 33 14.49 10.56 -24.25
N ALA A 34 15.53 9.75 -24.49
CA ALA A 34 16.92 10.09 -24.17
C ALA A 34 17.48 11.26 -24.98
N ALA A 35 16.90 11.54 -26.15
CA ALA A 35 17.28 12.68 -26.99
C ALA A 35 16.59 14.00 -26.56
N LEU A 36 15.61 13.95 -25.66
CA LEU A 36 14.97 15.14 -25.10
C LEU A 36 15.75 15.67 -23.89
N PRO A 37 15.65 16.97 -23.58
CA PRO A 37 16.11 17.49 -22.29
C PRO A 37 15.47 16.73 -21.12
N LEU A 38 16.10 16.82 -19.94
CA LEU A 38 15.49 16.35 -18.69
C LEU A 38 14.10 16.99 -18.52
N VAL A 39 13.16 16.28 -17.89
CA VAL A 39 11.76 16.71 -17.72
C VAL A 39 11.60 18.20 -17.35
N PRO A 40 12.30 18.76 -16.33
CA PRO A 40 12.13 20.16 -15.96
C PRO A 40 12.63 21.17 -17.01
N ALA A 41 13.45 20.75 -17.97
CA ALA A 41 14.02 21.60 -19.02
C ALA A 41 13.29 21.48 -20.37
N ARG A 42 12.22 20.68 -20.46
CA ARG A 42 11.45 20.49 -21.70
C ARG A 42 10.56 21.69 -21.98
N SER A 43 10.56 22.14 -23.23
CA SER A 43 9.54 23.03 -23.77
C SER A 43 8.15 22.35 -23.82
N PRO A 44 7.05 23.10 -23.93
CA PRO A 44 5.72 22.51 -24.09
C PRO A 44 5.59 21.54 -25.27
N HIS A 45 6.31 21.80 -26.36
CA HIS A 45 6.37 20.91 -27.53
C HIS A 45 7.10 19.61 -27.21
N GLU A 46 8.26 19.67 -26.54
CA GLU A 46 9.02 18.48 -26.12
C GLU A 46 8.27 17.66 -25.08
N GLN A 47 7.57 18.31 -24.16
CA GLN A 47 6.68 17.64 -23.21
C GLN A 47 5.54 16.91 -23.92
N ALA A 48 4.91 17.54 -24.93
CA ALA A 48 3.88 16.89 -25.74
C ALA A 48 4.44 15.70 -26.53
N ARG A 49 5.64 15.83 -27.10
CA ARG A 49 6.34 14.73 -27.79
C ARG A 49 6.61 13.57 -26.84
N ALA A 50 7.15 13.82 -25.65
CA ALA A 50 7.39 12.78 -24.64
C ALA A 50 6.10 12.06 -24.24
N ARG A 51 5.00 12.81 -24.00
CA ARG A 51 3.69 12.23 -23.68
C ARG A 51 3.17 11.30 -24.78
N ASN A 52 3.32 11.71 -26.05
CA ASN A 52 2.88 10.88 -27.18
C ASN A 52 3.71 9.59 -27.28
N VAL A 53 5.04 9.69 -27.14
CA VAL A 53 5.93 8.51 -27.15
C VAL A 53 5.56 7.54 -26.04
N HIS A 54 5.36 8.05 -24.81
CA HIS A 54 4.90 7.23 -23.68
C HIS A 54 3.54 6.58 -23.97
N ALA A 55 2.58 7.32 -24.52
CA ALA A 55 1.26 6.78 -24.85
C ALA A 55 1.32 5.66 -25.90
N GLU A 56 2.14 5.82 -26.94
CA GLU A 56 2.34 4.82 -28.00
C GLU A 56 2.94 3.52 -27.43
N VAL A 57 4.06 3.57 -26.70
CA VAL A 57 4.66 2.36 -26.11
C VAL A 57 3.76 1.72 -25.04
N ARG A 58 3.02 2.51 -24.26
CA ARG A 58 2.05 1.99 -23.27
C ARG A 58 0.88 1.27 -23.93
N ALA A 59 0.46 1.68 -25.13
CA ALA A 59 -0.54 0.96 -25.91
C ALA A 59 0.00 -0.42 -26.32
N VAL A 60 1.25 -0.52 -26.78
CA VAL A 60 1.89 -1.81 -27.10
C VAL A 60 1.98 -2.72 -25.86
N ARG A 61 2.39 -2.19 -24.70
CA ARG A 61 2.40 -2.94 -23.43
C ARG A 61 1.02 -3.47 -23.06
N ARG A 62 -0.02 -2.64 -23.17
CA ARG A 62 -1.40 -3.04 -22.88
C ARG A 62 -1.83 -4.19 -23.78
N ASP A 63 -1.59 -4.07 -25.08
CA ASP A 63 -2.04 -5.07 -26.05
C ASP A 63 -1.25 -6.39 -25.91
N PHE A 64 0.04 -6.31 -25.56
CA PHE A 64 0.86 -7.47 -25.18
C PHE A 64 0.32 -8.16 -23.92
N LEU A 65 0.09 -7.42 -22.83
CA LEU A 65 -0.43 -7.95 -21.57
C LEU A 65 -1.82 -8.58 -21.75
N ALA A 66 -2.68 -7.98 -22.57
CA ALA A 66 -4.01 -8.50 -22.85
C ALA A 66 -4.00 -9.93 -23.43
N ARG A 67 -2.91 -10.34 -24.09
CA ARG A 67 -2.76 -11.68 -24.67
C ARG A 67 -1.88 -12.61 -23.83
N HIS A 68 -0.82 -12.07 -23.24
CA HIS A 68 0.29 -12.88 -22.73
C HIS A 68 0.49 -12.81 -21.21
N THR A 69 -0.41 -12.17 -20.45
CA THR A 69 -0.25 -12.05 -18.99
C THR A 69 -0.01 -13.40 -18.31
N ASP A 70 -0.84 -14.40 -18.58
CA ASP A 70 -0.71 -15.72 -17.96
C ASP A 70 0.55 -16.46 -18.44
N THR A 71 0.94 -16.29 -19.71
CA THR A 71 2.20 -16.83 -20.25
C THR A 71 3.41 -16.23 -19.54
N VAL A 72 3.47 -14.90 -19.44
CA VAL A 72 4.53 -14.17 -18.73
C VAL A 72 4.60 -14.63 -17.28
N TYR A 73 3.47 -14.64 -16.59
CA TYR A 73 3.43 -15.03 -15.19
C TYR A 73 3.84 -16.50 -14.98
N GLY A 74 3.37 -17.41 -15.84
CA GLY A 74 3.75 -18.81 -15.84
C GLY A 74 5.26 -19.01 -16.01
N LEU A 75 5.90 -18.26 -16.92
CA LEU A 75 7.36 -18.30 -17.10
C LEU A 75 8.11 -17.74 -15.88
N LEU A 76 7.64 -16.63 -15.29
CA LEU A 76 8.26 -16.01 -14.12
C LEU A 76 8.14 -16.85 -12.85
N THR A 77 7.10 -17.69 -12.77
CA THR A 77 6.78 -18.50 -11.59
C THR A 77 7.03 -19.99 -11.78
N ASP A 78 7.59 -20.41 -12.92
CA ASP A 78 7.77 -21.82 -13.27
C ASP A 78 6.47 -22.63 -13.09
N GLY A 79 5.41 -22.17 -13.77
CA GLY A 79 4.08 -22.79 -13.70
C GLY A 79 3.44 -22.70 -12.31
N LEU A 80 3.55 -21.54 -11.64
CA LEU A 80 3.02 -21.28 -10.28
C LEU A 80 3.70 -22.07 -9.15
N THR A 81 4.89 -22.63 -9.38
CA THR A 81 5.64 -23.35 -8.35
C THR A 81 6.52 -22.42 -7.51
N ARG A 82 7.01 -21.33 -8.12
CA ARG A 82 7.78 -20.27 -7.45
C ARG A 82 6.86 -19.13 -7.03
N ARG A 83 7.15 -18.55 -5.86
CA ARG A 83 6.36 -17.48 -5.23
C ARG A 83 7.18 -16.19 -5.06
N PRO A 84 7.62 -15.53 -6.15
CA PRO A 84 8.30 -14.25 -6.05
C PRO A 84 7.35 -13.20 -5.48
N ARG A 85 7.79 -12.43 -4.47
CA ARG A 85 7.03 -11.28 -3.96
C ARG A 85 6.92 -10.22 -5.05
N LEU A 86 5.97 -9.30 -4.89
CA LEU A 86 5.64 -8.30 -5.92
C LEU A 86 6.86 -7.54 -6.49
N PRO A 87 7.82 -7.03 -5.68
CA PRO A 87 9.02 -6.37 -6.21
C PRO A 87 9.90 -7.31 -7.06
N GLU A 88 10.07 -8.55 -6.60
CA GLU A 88 10.87 -9.58 -7.29
C GLU A 88 10.22 -9.98 -8.62
N LEU A 89 8.89 -10.08 -8.64
CA LEU A 89 8.12 -10.38 -9.85
C LEU A 89 8.29 -9.28 -10.89
N VAL A 90 8.17 -8.01 -10.49
CA VAL A 90 8.35 -6.86 -11.39
C VAL A 90 9.77 -6.79 -11.93
N ASP A 91 10.77 -7.00 -11.07
CA ASP A 91 12.18 -7.05 -11.49
C ASP A 91 12.45 -8.19 -12.47
N ALA A 92 11.91 -9.39 -12.21
CA ALA A 92 12.06 -10.53 -13.10
C ALA A 92 11.35 -10.32 -14.45
N ALA A 93 10.19 -9.64 -14.45
CA ALA A 93 9.47 -9.30 -15.68
C ALA A 93 10.28 -8.35 -16.59
N ALA A 94 11.05 -7.41 -16.02
CA ALA A 94 11.96 -6.55 -16.78
C ALA A 94 13.05 -7.36 -17.51
N GLY A 95 13.50 -8.46 -16.91
CA GLY A 95 14.51 -9.36 -17.49
C GLY A 95 13.95 -10.32 -18.53
N LEU A 96 12.74 -10.84 -18.33
CA LEU A 96 12.09 -11.78 -19.24
C LEU A 96 11.64 -11.11 -20.54
N VAL A 97 10.99 -9.94 -20.45
CA VAL A 97 10.49 -9.18 -21.61
C VAL A 97 11.02 -7.75 -21.52
N PRO A 98 12.17 -7.45 -22.15
CA PRO A 98 12.74 -6.11 -22.14
C PRO A 98 11.72 -5.06 -22.60
N GLY A 99 11.55 -4.00 -21.81
CA GLY A 99 10.63 -2.92 -22.11
C GLY A 99 9.19 -3.13 -21.62
N LEU A 100 8.82 -4.31 -21.10
CA LEU A 100 7.49 -4.56 -20.50
C LEU A 100 7.26 -3.68 -19.25
N VAL A 101 8.24 -3.67 -18.36
CA VAL A 101 8.30 -2.84 -17.16
C VAL A 101 9.71 -2.22 -17.06
N PRO A 102 9.89 -1.10 -16.32
CA PRO A 102 11.20 -0.47 -16.19
C PRO A 102 12.21 -1.37 -15.49
N THR A 103 13.46 -1.26 -15.94
CA THR A 103 14.61 -1.92 -15.29
C THR A 103 14.92 -1.30 -13.93
N ARG A 104 15.67 -2.03 -13.09
CA ARG A 104 16.21 -1.50 -11.83
C ARG A 104 17.01 -0.20 -12.02
N ALA A 105 17.77 -0.10 -13.10
CA ALA A 105 18.56 1.10 -13.41
C ALA A 105 17.67 2.31 -13.73
N GLN A 106 16.62 2.13 -14.52
CA GLN A 106 15.62 3.17 -14.80
C GLN A 106 14.90 3.59 -13.52
N MET A 107 14.50 2.64 -12.68
CA MET A 107 13.85 2.93 -11.40
C MET A 107 14.79 3.63 -10.41
N ALA A 108 16.08 3.27 -10.38
CA ALA A 108 17.08 3.98 -9.57
C ALA A 108 17.27 5.43 -10.04
N ALA A 109 17.18 5.69 -11.35
CA ALA A 109 17.22 7.05 -11.89
C ALA A 109 15.96 7.86 -11.51
N GLU A 110 14.76 7.29 -11.65
CA GLU A 110 13.50 7.93 -11.24
C GLU A 110 13.50 8.31 -9.75
N ARG A 111 14.05 7.44 -8.88
CA ARG A 111 14.12 7.70 -7.42
C ARG A 111 15.08 8.83 -7.02
N ARG A 112 15.93 9.33 -7.93
CA ARG A 112 16.88 10.41 -7.65
C ARG A 112 16.29 11.81 -7.85
N VAL A 113 15.13 11.90 -8.49
CA VAL A 113 14.47 13.18 -8.80
C VAL A 113 13.14 13.30 -8.05
N VAL A 114 12.64 14.53 -7.93
CA VAL A 114 11.32 14.77 -7.34
C VAL A 114 10.22 14.19 -8.24
N GLN A 115 9.06 13.90 -7.67
CA GLN A 115 7.97 13.21 -8.38
C GLN A 115 7.55 13.91 -9.68
N ALA A 116 7.56 15.25 -9.71
CA ALA A 116 7.19 16.04 -10.88
C ALA A 116 8.23 16.00 -12.02
N GLU A 117 9.45 15.56 -11.74
CA GLU A 117 10.55 15.48 -12.70
C GLU A 117 10.77 14.07 -13.26
N LYS A 118 9.94 13.11 -12.83
CA LYS A 118 9.98 11.72 -13.27
C LYS A 118 9.38 11.54 -14.67
N GLU A 119 9.78 10.46 -15.36
CA GLU A 119 9.19 10.03 -16.63
C GLU A 119 7.85 9.30 -16.45
N GLY A 120 7.54 8.85 -15.24
CA GLY A 120 6.33 8.07 -14.98
C GLY A 120 6.47 6.60 -15.37
N ARG A 121 7.65 6.03 -15.17
CA ARG A 121 7.91 4.62 -15.50
C ARG A 121 7.20 3.64 -14.58
N GLU A 122 6.87 4.05 -13.35
CA GLU A 122 6.04 3.24 -12.44
C GLU A 122 4.64 2.98 -13.01
N ILE A 123 4.16 3.80 -13.95
CA ILE A 123 2.87 3.53 -14.61
C ILE A 123 2.91 2.22 -15.40
N ASP A 124 4.07 1.83 -15.93
CA ASP A 124 4.22 0.54 -16.61
C ASP A 124 4.25 -0.63 -15.62
N GLN A 125 4.82 -0.44 -14.42
CA GLN A 125 4.73 -1.41 -13.33
C GLN A 125 3.27 -1.59 -12.88
N GLY A 126 2.52 -0.50 -12.71
CA GLY A 126 1.10 -0.54 -12.36
C GLY A 126 0.25 -1.31 -13.39
N ARG A 127 0.55 -1.13 -14.68
CA ARG A 127 -0.12 -1.87 -15.76
C ARG A 127 0.16 -3.37 -15.69
N PHE A 128 1.43 -3.76 -15.49
CA PHE A 128 1.81 -5.16 -15.35
C PHE A 128 1.17 -5.79 -14.11
N CYS A 129 1.31 -5.17 -12.94
CA CYS A 129 0.72 -5.65 -11.69
C CYS A 129 -0.80 -5.77 -11.80
N GLY A 130 -1.47 -4.76 -12.35
CA GLY A 130 -2.91 -4.77 -12.59
C GLY A 130 -3.33 -5.90 -13.51
N ALA A 131 -2.63 -6.12 -14.63
CA ALA A 131 -2.92 -7.22 -15.55
C ALA A 131 -2.78 -8.59 -14.89
N VAL A 132 -1.69 -8.82 -14.14
CA VAL A 132 -1.48 -10.06 -13.37
C VAL A 132 -2.62 -10.27 -12.37
N LEU A 133 -2.99 -9.24 -11.59
CA LEU A 133 -4.05 -9.33 -10.60
C LEU A 133 -5.43 -9.56 -11.22
N ARG A 134 -5.70 -9.08 -12.44
CA ARG A 134 -6.96 -9.36 -13.16
C ARG A 134 -7.11 -10.85 -13.49
N SER A 135 -6.02 -11.55 -13.80
CA SER A 135 -6.06 -12.99 -14.07
C SER A 135 -6.56 -13.74 -12.82
N PRO A 136 -7.62 -14.57 -12.94
CA PRO A 136 -8.10 -15.39 -11.82
C PRO A 136 -7.02 -16.32 -11.26
N THR A 137 -6.15 -16.83 -12.12
CA THR A 137 -5.13 -17.80 -11.75
C THR A 137 -3.87 -17.11 -11.25
N ALA A 138 -3.24 -16.27 -12.09
CA ALA A 138 -2.00 -15.58 -11.74
C ALA A 138 -2.20 -14.59 -10.59
N GLY A 139 -3.31 -13.85 -10.61
CA GLY A 139 -3.63 -12.89 -9.57
C GLY A 139 -3.91 -13.55 -8.22
N ARG A 140 -4.62 -14.68 -8.19
CA ARG A 140 -4.85 -15.44 -6.96
C ARG A 140 -3.53 -15.93 -6.37
N HIS A 141 -2.68 -16.50 -7.22
CA HIS A 141 -1.36 -16.98 -6.81
C HIS A 141 -0.47 -15.83 -6.26
N LEU A 142 -0.51 -14.65 -6.89
CA LEU A 142 0.23 -13.46 -6.41
C LEU A 142 -0.30 -12.94 -5.07
N VAL A 143 -1.62 -12.84 -4.89
CA VAL A 143 -2.22 -12.41 -3.61
C VAL A 143 -1.81 -13.38 -2.50
N GLU A 144 -1.95 -14.69 -2.72
CA GLU A 144 -1.53 -15.71 -1.75
C GLU A 144 -0.03 -15.62 -1.44
N THR A 145 0.80 -15.36 -2.45
CA THR A 145 2.25 -15.16 -2.27
C THR A 145 2.54 -13.95 -1.36
N MET A 146 1.81 -12.84 -1.53
CA MET A 146 2.01 -11.64 -0.73
C MET A 146 1.49 -11.78 0.71
N LEU A 147 0.46 -12.61 0.92
CA LEU A 147 -0.03 -13.02 2.24
C LEU A 147 0.90 -14.00 2.96
N GLY A 148 1.96 -14.49 2.33
CA GLY A 148 3.00 -15.28 2.99
C GLY A 148 3.94 -14.42 3.85
N ALA A 149 4.60 -15.09 4.80
CA ALA A 149 5.59 -14.47 5.68
C ALA A 149 6.74 -13.84 4.90
N THR A 150 7.18 -12.66 5.34
CA THR A 150 8.37 -12.00 4.83
C THR A 150 9.64 -12.72 5.31
N PRO A 151 10.71 -12.77 4.49
CA PRO A 151 11.98 -13.35 4.92
C PRO A 151 12.51 -12.72 6.23
N ARG A 152 12.40 -11.40 6.36
CA ARG A 152 12.83 -10.66 7.57
C ARG A 152 12.07 -11.11 8.82
N ALA A 153 10.77 -11.37 8.74
CA ALA A 153 10.01 -11.86 9.89
C ALA A 153 10.45 -13.27 10.30
N LEU A 154 10.70 -14.16 9.33
CA LEU A 154 11.20 -15.51 9.60
C LEU A 154 12.58 -15.48 10.28
N GLU A 155 13.47 -14.58 9.85
CA GLU A 155 14.79 -14.38 10.48
C GLU A 155 14.69 -13.89 11.93
N LEU A 156 13.68 -13.09 12.26
CA LEU A 156 13.49 -12.49 13.58
C LEU A 156 12.61 -13.34 14.52
N LEU A 157 11.92 -14.36 14.00
CA LEU A 157 10.85 -15.07 14.69
C LEU A 157 11.30 -15.75 15.98
N ASP A 158 12.42 -16.47 15.95
CA ASP A 158 12.91 -17.21 17.11
C ASP A 158 13.35 -16.27 18.24
N GLY A 159 13.98 -15.13 17.87
CA GLY A 159 14.32 -14.07 18.82
C GLY A 159 13.08 -13.46 19.45
N PHE A 160 12.06 -13.12 18.64
CA PHE A 160 10.79 -12.60 19.13
C PHE A 160 10.07 -13.58 20.06
N ARG A 161 10.04 -14.88 19.72
CA ARG A 161 9.42 -15.92 20.57
C ARG A 161 10.10 -16.04 21.94
N ALA A 162 11.43 -16.00 21.95
CA ALA A 162 12.23 -16.10 23.17
C ALA A 162 12.09 -14.86 24.07
N ASP A 163 12.26 -13.68 23.50
CA ASP A 163 12.33 -12.43 24.28
C ASP A 163 10.95 -11.81 24.52
N GLY A 164 9.95 -12.20 23.72
CA GLY A 164 8.63 -11.57 23.70
C GLY A 164 8.65 -10.13 23.18
N ARG A 165 9.74 -9.67 22.56
CA ARG A 165 9.88 -8.30 22.06
C ARG A 165 10.81 -8.22 20.87
N VAL A 166 10.58 -7.24 19.99
CA VAL A 166 11.50 -6.87 18.91
C VAL A 166 11.46 -5.37 18.68
N GLU A 167 12.63 -4.76 18.46
CA GLU A 167 12.77 -3.37 18.04
C GLU A 167 13.15 -3.33 16.57
N LEU A 168 12.33 -2.70 15.74
CA LEU A 168 12.60 -2.36 14.34
C LEU A 168 12.86 -0.85 14.25
N ASP A 169 13.16 -0.34 13.06
CA ASP A 169 13.56 1.07 12.90
C ASP A 169 12.44 2.06 13.25
N ALA A 170 11.20 1.71 12.91
CA ALA A 170 10.00 2.53 13.09
C ALA A 170 8.87 1.81 13.84
N VAL A 171 9.10 0.57 14.30
CA VAL A 171 8.08 -0.24 14.98
C VAL A 171 8.69 -1.00 16.13
N HIS A 172 8.04 -0.95 17.28
CA HIS A 172 8.34 -1.78 18.44
C HIS A 172 7.21 -2.81 18.61
N VAL A 173 7.57 -4.08 18.84
CA VAL A 173 6.60 -5.13 19.16
C VAL A 173 6.92 -5.70 20.53
N GLU A 174 5.91 -5.78 21.41
CA GLU A 174 6.02 -6.37 22.75
C GLU A 174 4.83 -7.27 23.06
N ARG A 175 5.10 -8.51 23.47
CA ARG A 175 4.10 -9.47 23.94
C ARG A 175 3.76 -9.19 25.41
N ARG A 176 2.48 -8.94 25.69
CA ARG A 176 1.90 -8.73 27.01
C ARG A 176 0.83 -9.77 27.25
N GLY A 177 1.16 -10.80 28.02
CA GLY A 177 0.29 -11.97 28.16
C GLY A 177 0.01 -12.63 26.80
N ALA A 178 -1.26 -12.70 26.42
CA ALA A 178 -1.70 -13.24 25.14
C ALA A 178 -1.78 -12.20 24.02
N ALA A 179 -1.53 -10.92 24.30
CA ALA A 179 -1.56 -9.85 23.32
C ALA A 179 -0.15 -9.51 22.81
N ALA A 180 -0.03 -9.09 21.55
CA ALA A 180 1.18 -8.45 21.04
C ALA A 180 0.89 -7.00 20.65
N HIS A 181 1.57 -6.06 21.31
CA HIS A 181 1.44 -4.64 21.10
C HIS A 181 2.46 -4.20 20.06
N VAL A 182 1.96 -3.80 18.89
CA VAL A 182 2.72 -3.20 17.80
C VAL A 182 2.58 -1.69 17.93
N GLU A 183 3.61 -1.05 18.46
CA GLU A 183 3.70 0.40 18.55
C GLU A 183 4.54 0.96 17.40
N PHE A 184 3.95 1.77 16.54
CA PHE A 184 4.67 2.38 15.42
C PHE A 184 5.01 3.85 15.69
N ARG A 185 6.21 4.25 15.24
CA ARG A 185 6.89 5.50 15.59
C ARG A 185 7.58 6.12 14.37
N ASN A 186 7.06 7.27 13.97
CA ASN A 186 7.71 8.29 13.16
C ASN A 186 7.36 9.64 13.82
N PRO A 187 7.91 9.88 15.05
CA PRO A 187 7.48 10.96 15.93
C PRO A 187 7.70 12.35 15.30
N GLU A 188 8.70 12.50 14.46
CA GLU A 188 9.01 13.74 13.73
C GLU A 188 7.95 14.12 12.70
N ARG A 189 7.15 13.15 12.22
CA ARG A 189 6.11 13.34 11.20
C ARG A 189 4.77 12.71 11.59
N LEU A 190 4.46 12.63 12.89
CA LEU A 190 3.13 12.22 13.38
C LEU A 190 2.70 10.85 12.82
N ASN A 191 3.64 9.90 12.78
CA ASN A 191 3.39 8.56 12.24
C ASN A 191 2.95 8.56 10.77
N ALA A 192 3.44 9.52 9.98
CA ALA A 192 3.25 9.52 8.54
C ALA A 192 3.95 8.30 7.90
N GLU A 193 3.25 7.63 7.00
CA GLU A 193 3.70 6.42 6.34
C GLU A 193 4.73 6.72 5.25
N ASN A 194 5.89 6.08 5.36
CA ASN A 194 6.92 6.00 4.34
C ASN A 194 7.32 4.54 4.10
N ALA A 195 8.22 4.29 3.15
CA ALA A 195 8.65 2.94 2.80
C ALA A 195 9.24 2.15 3.98
N ARG A 196 9.97 2.83 4.89
CA ARG A 196 10.54 2.21 6.09
C ARG A 196 9.45 1.71 7.03
N LEU A 197 8.49 2.57 7.38
CA LEU A 197 7.40 2.20 8.27
C LEU A 197 6.54 1.06 7.70
N VAL A 198 6.26 1.07 6.39
CA VAL A 198 5.52 -0.03 5.74
C VAL A 198 6.26 -1.35 5.82
N ALA A 199 7.59 -1.37 5.60
CA ALA A 199 8.39 -2.59 5.69
C ALA A 199 8.45 -3.15 7.12
N ASP A 200 8.55 -2.27 8.12
CA ASP A 200 8.54 -2.67 9.53
C ASP A 200 7.17 -3.17 9.98
N LEU A 201 6.07 -2.57 9.52
CA LEU A 201 4.72 -3.05 9.80
C LEU A 201 4.44 -4.42 9.15
N ASP A 202 4.92 -4.69 7.94
CA ASP A 202 4.82 -6.03 7.32
C ASP A 202 5.57 -7.09 8.12
N THR A 203 6.76 -6.74 8.61
CA THR A 203 7.53 -7.61 9.50
C THR A 203 6.82 -7.84 10.83
N ALA A 204 6.32 -6.78 11.47
CA ALA A 204 5.65 -6.86 12.76
C ALA A 204 4.35 -7.67 12.71
N VAL A 205 3.52 -7.46 11.69
CA VAL A 205 2.28 -8.22 11.50
C VAL A 205 2.57 -9.71 11.31
N ASP A 206 3.61 -10.05 10.53
CA ASP A 206 4.03 -11.45 10.37
C ASP A 206 4.44 -12.09 11.69
N LEU A 207 5.28 -11.41 12.49
CA LEU A 207 5.73 -11.90 13.79
C LEU A 207 4.55 -12.14 14.74
N VAL A 208 3.58 -11.21 14.77
CA VAL A 208 2.36 -11.36 15.56
C VAL A 208 1.55 -12.57 15.10
N LEU A 209 1.40 -12.78 13.79
CA LEU A 209 0.63 -13.92 13.26
C LEU A 209 1.36 -15.26 13.46
N LEU A 210 2.69 -15.29 13.40
CA LEU A 210 3.53 -16.50 13.51
C LEU A 210 3.79 -16.99 14.95
N ASP A 211 3.68 -16.14 15.97
CA ASP A 211 3.91 -16.55 17.37
C ASP A 211 2.65 -17.16 18.00
N ASP A 212 2.61 -18.47 18.19
CA ASP A 212 1.49 -19.21 18.78
C ASP A 212 1.11 -18.75 20.21
N SER A 213 2.03 -18.08 20.90
CA SER A 213 1.77 -17.50 22.23
C SER A 213 0.89 -16.24 22.15
N VAL A 214 0.81 -15.63 20.97
CA VAL A 214 -0.01 -14.44 20.71
C VAL A 214 -1.37 -14.86 20.18
N ARG A 215 -2.43 -14.32 20.80
CA ARG A 215 -3.83 -14.57 20.46
C ARG A 215 -4.53 -13.34 19.88
N VAL A 216 -4.03 -12.14 20.17
CA VAL A 216 -4.58 -10.87 19.68
C VAL A 216 -3.44 -9.89 19.39
N GLY A 217 -3.53 -9.15 18.29
CA GLY A 217 -2.61 -8.05 17.98
C GLY A 217 -3.21 -6.70 18.38
N VAL A 218 -2.36 -5.74 18.77
CA VAL A 218 -2.78 -4.36 19.07
C VAL A 218 -1.93 -3.41 18.23
N LEU A 219 -2.56 -2.58 17.40
CA LEU A 219 -1.90 -1.51 16.66
C LEU A 219 -2.11 -0.18 17.40
N ARG A 220 -1.02 0.53 17.71
CA ARG A 220 -1.11 1.85 18.35
C ARG A 220 0.04 2.76 17.93
N GLY A 221 -0.25 4.05 17.79
CA GLY A 221 0.78 5.05 17.53
C GLY A 221 1.56 5.40 18.80
N GLY A 222 2.88 5.56 18.66
CA GLY A 222 3.75 6.02 19.73
C GLY A 222 3.55 7.48 20.13
N THR A 223 4.23 7.90 21.20
CA THR A 223 4.30 9.31 21.61
C THR A 223 5.12 10.14 20.62
N THR A 224 4.76 11.41 20.44
CA THR A 224 5.47 12.33 19.52
C THR A 224 6.08 13.52 20.25
N ASP A 225 7.23 13.98 19.75
CA ASP A 225 7.89 15.23 20.16
C ASP A 225 7.48 16.43 19.30
N HIS A 226 6.60 16.23 18.31
CA HIS A 226 6.14 17.29 17.44
C HIS A 226 5.53 18.45 18.26
N PRO A 227 5.89 19.72 18.02
CA PRO A 227 5.53 20.83 18.91
C PRO A 227 4.03 20.97 19.21
N ALA A 228 3.16 20.61 18.26
CA ALA A 228 1.71 20.69 18.43
C ALA A 228 1.10 19.53 19.26
N TYR A 229 1.82 18.43 19.45
CA TYR A 229 1.33 17.19 20.06
C TYR A 229 2.33 16.61 21.07
N ARG A 230 3.26 17.43 21.58
CA ARG A 230 4.35 16.98 22.44
C ARG A 230 3.85 16.17 23.63
N GLY A 231 4.39 14.96 23.80
CA GLY A 231 4.04 14.06 24.90
C GLY A 231 2.70 13.34 24.75
N ARG A 232 1.96 13.60 23.66
CA ARG A 232 0.74 12.85 23.32
C ARG A 232 1.09 11.70 22.38
N ARG A 233 0.26 10.66 22.40
CA ARG A 233 0.22 9.63 21.36
C ARG A 233 -0.57 10.14 20.16
N VAL A 234 -0.15 9.76 18.97
CA VAL A 234 -0.85 10.07 17.72
C VAL A 234 -0.91 8.80 16.90
N PHE A 235 -2.08 8.36 16.45
CA PHE A 235 -2.16 7.15 15.64
C PHE A 235 -1.45 7.33 14.29
N SER A 236 -1.99 8.10 13.34
CA SER A 236 -1.31 8.31 12.05
C SER A 236 -1.80 9.54 11.30
N ALA A 237 -0.86 10.28 10.70
CA ALA A 237 -1.13 11.40 9.80
C ALA A 237 -1.29 11.00 8.31
N GLY A 238 -1.35 9.71 7.99
CA GLY A 238 -1.47 9.21 6.62
C GLY A 238 -0.15 9.18 5.87
N ILE A 239 -0.18 9.33 4.54
CA ILE A 239 1.03 9.21 3.73
C ILE A 239 2.01 10.37 3.97
N ASP A 240 3.31 10.08 3.96
CA ASP A 240 4.33 11.12 4.04
C ASP A 240 4.38 11.95 2.75
N LEU A 241 3.70 13.10 2.77
CA LEU A 241 3.63 14.02 1.64
C LEU A 241 5.01 14.58 1.23
N THR A 242 6.00 14.60 2.12
CA THR A 242 7.35 15.05 1.77
C THR A 242 8.07 13.99 0.95
N ASP A 243 7.96 12.72 1.36
CA ASP A 243 8.54 11.61 0.64
C ASP A 243 7.79 11.39 -0.69
N LEU A 244 6.47 11.58 -0.71
CA LEU A 244 5.67 11.57 -1.95
C LEU A 244 6.18 12.62 -2.94
N ARG A 245 6.32 13.87 -2.50
CA ARG A 245 6.85 14.97 -3.32
C ARG A 245 8.26 14.67 -3.83
N ASN A 246 9.12 14.14 -2.96
CA ASN A 246 10.50 13.81 -3.29
C ASN A 246 10.65 12.50 -4.09
N GLY A 247 9.55 11.90 -4.55
CA GLY A 247 9.58 10.71 -5.38
C GLY A 247 9.99 9.42 -4.66
N ARG A 248 9.89 9.38 -3.33
CA ARG A 248 10.34 8.29 -2.44
C ARG A 248 9.21 7.37 -1.96
N ILE A 249 8.00 7.55 -2.47
CA ILE A 249 6.87 6.63 -2.27
C ILE A 249 6.77 5.74 -3.51
N PRO A 250 7.31 4.51 -3.48
CA PRO A 250 7.26 3.61 -4.63
C PRO A 250 5.86 3.00 -4.82
N LEU A 251 5.41 2.89 -6.08
CA LEU A 251 4.14 2.25 -6.39
C LEU A 251 4.13 0.78 -5.93
N VAL A 252 5.19 0.05 -6.22
CA VAL A 252 5.27 -1.39 -5.98
C VAL A 252 5.49 -1.70 -4.50
N ASP A 253 6.53 -1.17 -3.88
CA ASP A 253 6.90 -1.54 -2.50
C ASP A 253 6.01 -0.87 -1.44
N PHE A 254 5.44 0.30 -1.72
CA PHE A 254 4.61 1.04 -0.76
C PHE A 254 3.12 0.93 -1.10
N LEU A 255 2.68 1.43 -2.26
CA LEU A 255 1.24 1.58 -2.54
C LEU A 255 0.55 0.22 -2.76
N LEU A 256 1.12 -0.66 -3.58
CA LEU A 256 0.61 -2.02 -3.79
C LEU A 256 1.09 -2.98 -2.69
N GLY A 257 2.36 -2.85 -2.31
CA GLY A 257 3.01 -3.70 -1.32
C GLY A 257 2.30 -3.68 0.03
N ARG A 258 1.87 -2.49 0.52
CA ARG A 258 1.11 -2.40 1.77
C ARG A 258 -0.24 -3.13 1.70
N GLU A 259 -0.99 -2.94 0.61
CA GLU A 259 -2.34 -3.50 0.46
C GLU A 259 -2.30 -5.02 0.36
N LEU A 260 -1.38 -5.55 -0.46
CA LEU A 260 -1.22 -6.99 -0.67
C LEU A 260 -0.47 -7.69 0.47
N GLY A 261 0.37 -6.96 1.20
CA GLY A 261 1.13 -7.45 2.35
C GLY A 261 0.36 -7.24 3.65
N TYR A 262 0.95 -6.52 4.60
CA TYR A 262 0.48 -6.39 5.97
C TYR A 262 -0.99 -5.96 6.11
N VAL A 263 -1.49 -5.03 5.29
CA VAL A 263 -2.90 -4.60 5.35
C VAL A 263 -3.83 -5.75 4.95
N GLY A 264 -3.45 -6.52 3.93
CA GLY A 264 -4.16 -7.73 3.53
C GLY A 264 -4.10 -8.80 4.62
N LYS A 265 -2.93 -9.01 5.23
CA LYS A 265 -2.71 -9.99 6.32
C LYS A 265 -3.50 -9.67 7.58
N LEU A 266 -3.70 -8.39 7.91
CA LEU A 266 -4.53 -7.98 9.05
C LEU A 266 -5.95 -8.55 8.93
N LEU A 267 -6.54 -8.53 7.73
CA LEU A 267 -7.91 -9.02 7.48
C LEU A 267 -7.96 -10.52 7.10
N HIS A 268 -7.15 -10.93 6.12
CA HIS A 268 -7.22 -12.25 5.49
C HIS A 268 -6.33 -13.31 6.16
N GLY A 269 -5.43 -12.89 7.05
CA GLY A 269 -4.46 -13.77 7.70
C GLY A 269 -3.19 -14.02 6.89
N LEU A 270 -2.26 -14.71 7.54
CA LEU A 270 -0.97 -15.12 6.99
C LEU A 270 -1.09 -16.50 6.35
N LEU A 271 -0.67 -16.65 5.11
CA LEU A 271 -0.53 -17.96 4.48
C LEU A 271 0.69 -18.68 5.07
N THR A 272 0.46 -19.81 5.74
CA THR A 272 1.53 -20.61 6.38
C THR A 272 1.76 -21.96 5.68
N ASP A 273 0.73 -22.54 5.07
CA ASP A 273 0.86 -23.73 4.24
C ASP A 273 0.75 -23.39 2.75
N LEU A 274 1.90 -23.49 2.07
CA LEU A 274 2.05 -23.21 0.65
C LEU A 274 1.52 -24.34 -0.23
N ALA A 275 1.29 -25.54 0.32
CA ALA A 275 0.78 -26.68 -0.42
C ALA A 275 -0.66 -26.42 -0.90
N PRO A 276 -1.05 -26.97 -2.07
CA PRO A 276 -2.44 -26.97 -2.49
C PRO A 276 -3.30 -27.71 -1.47
N GLY A 277 -4.19 -27.00 -0.79
CA GLY A 277 -5.10 -27.54 0.22
C GLY A 277 -6.45 -26.83 0.15
N ALA A 278 -7.52 -27.54 0.49
CA ALA A 278 -8.89 -27.07 0.33
C ALA A 278 -9.45 -26.35 1.56
N GLY A 279 -8.75 -26.38 2.71
CA GLY A 279 -9.27 -25.89 3.97
C GLY A 279 -8.61 -24.61 4.48
N THR A 280 -9.19 -24.11 5.58
CA THR A 280 -8.82 -22.85 6.23
C THR A 280 -7.53 -22.96 7.03
N GLU A 281 -7.05 -24.19 7.30
CA GLU A 281 -5.78 -24.48 7.97
C GLU A 281 -4.56 -23.88 7.28
N ARG A 282 -4.68 -23.51 5.99
CA ARG A 282 -3.60 -22.84 5.25
C ARG A 282 -3.29 -21.44 5.77
N PHE A 283 -4.26 -20.80 6.43
CA PHE A 283 -4.15 -19.42 6.91
C PHE A 283 -4.16 -19.36 8.44
N VAL A 284 -3.27 -18.54 8.99
CA VAL A 284 -3.31 -18.14 10.40
C VAL A 284 -3.90 -16.74 10.49
N THR A 285 -5.03 -16.62 11.18
CA THR A 285 -5.68 -15.34 11.47
C THR A 285 -5.70 -15.09 12.97
N LYS A 286 -5.50 -13.84 13.38
CA LYS A 286 -5.68 -13.39 14.76
C LYS A 286 -6.54 -12.11 14.77
N PRO A 287 -7.36 -11.88 15.80
CA PRO A 287 -8.01 -10.61 15.98
C PRO A 287 -7.02 -9.48 16.22
N TRP A 288 -7.38 -8.28 15.79
CA TRP A 288 -6.60 -7.07 15.90
C TRP A 288 -7.40 -5.91 16.49
N ILE A 289 -6.75 -5.18 17.41
CA ILE A 289 -7.30 -3.98 18.04
C ILE A 289 -6.56 -2.76 17.50
N GLY A 290 -7.28 -1.70 17.17
CA GLY A 290 -6.72 -0.38 16.88
C GLY A 290 -6.96 0.57 18.04
N ALA A 291 -5.91 1.19 18.58
CA ALA A 291 -6.05 2.25 19.59
C ALA A 291 -5.75 3.62 18.97
N VAL A 292 -6.79 4.43 18.77
CA VAL A 292 -6.72 5.71 18.08
C VAL A 292 -6.57 6.86 19.07
N ASP A 293 -5.31 7.21 19.36
CA ASP A 293 -4.98 8.45 20.05
C ASP A 293 -4.93 9.63 19.05
N THR A 294 -5.54 10.76 19.40
CA THR A 294 -5.62 12.01 18.62
C THR A 294 -6.29 11.94 17.24
N PHE A 295 -5.80 11.15 16.27
CA PHE A 295 -6.44 10.97 14.95
C PHE A 295 -5.81 9.82 14.14
N ALA A 296 -6.60 9.26 13.21
CA ALA A 296 -6.08 8.40 12.13
C ALA A 296 -6.51 8.93 10.75
N ILE A 297 -5.53 9.36 9.96
CA ILE A 297 -5.75 10.01 8.66
C ILE A 297 -5.19 9.12 7.55
N GLY A 298 -5.82 9.12 6.38
CA GLY A 298 -5.29 8.49 5.18
C GLY A 298 -5.09 6.98 5.38
N GLY A 299 -3.87 6.48 5.16
CA GLY A 299 -3.58 5.06 5.35
C GLY A 299 -3.76 4.58 6.79
N GLY A 300 -3.64 5.46 7.80
CA GLY A 300 -4.00 5.15 9.18
C GLY A 300 -5.47 4.76 9.36
N MET A 301 -6.39 5.55 8.80
CA MET A 301 -7.81 5.18 8.79
C MET A 301 -8.05 3.89 8.01
N GLN A 302 -7.31 3.67 6.90
CA GLN A 302 -7.42 2.42 6.13
C GLN A 302 -7.04 1.18 6.94
N LEU A 303 -6.12 1.28 7.90
CA LEU A 303 -5.81 0.18 8.82
C LEU A 303 -7.02 -0.17 9.68
N LEU A 304 -7.69 0.83 10.25
CA LEU A 304 -8.85 0.63 11.13
C LEU A 304 -9.97 -0.19 10.45
N LEU A 305 -10.14 -0.03 9.13
CA LEU A 305 -11.14 -0.75 8.33
C LEU A 305 -10.83 -2.26 8.16
N THR A 306 -9.75 -2.76 8.75
CA THR A 306 -9.34 -4.18 8.73
C THR A 306 -9.36 -4.84 10.12
N LEU A 307 -9.57 -4.05 11.18
CA LEU A 307 -9.42 -4.48 12.57
C LEU A 307 -10.76 -4.97 13.14
N ASP A 308 -10.70 -5.74 14.22
CA ASP A 308 -11.89 -6.32 14.89
C ASP A 308 -12.51 -5.38 15.92
N HIS A 309 -11.69 -4.50 16.49
CA HIS A 309 -12.12 -3.60 17.55
C HIS A 309 -11.29 -2.33 17.54
N VAL A 310 -11.95 -1.18 17.56
CA VAL A 310 -11.31 0.12 17.55
C VAL A 310 -11.69 0.90 18.81
N VAL A 311 -10.69 1.11 19.67
CA VAL A 311 -10.79 1.99 20.84
C VAL A 311 -10.27 3.37 20.46
N ALA A 312 -11.03 4.43 20.73
CA ALA A 312 -10.64 5.80 20.41
C ALA A 312 -10.64 6.73 21.62
N GLU A 313 -9.67 7.65 21.63
CA GLU A 313 -9.63 8.75 22.60
C GLU A 313 -10.79 9.73 22.32
N GLU A 314 -11.46 10.22 23.36
CA GLU A 314 -12.41 11.32 23.24
C GLU A 314 -11.81 12.52 22.48
N GLY A 315 -12.53 12.98 21.45
CA GLY A 315 -12.08 14.08 20.61
C GLY A 315 -11.15 13.67 19.46
N ALA A 316 -10.85 12.37 19.33
CA ALA A 316 -10.19 11.86 18.14
C ALA A 316 -11.07 11.96 16.89
N PHE A 317 -10.44 11.86 15.72
CA PHE A 317 -11.16 11.78 14.45
C PHE A 317 -10.45 10.91 13.44
N VAL A 318 -11.21 10.43 12.45
CA VAL A 318 -10.69 9.71 11.28
C VAL A 318 -11.06 10.43 10.00
N SER A 319 -10.21 10.29 8.97
CA SER A 319 -10.52 10.80 7.63
C SER A 319 -9.75 10.09 6.51
N LEU A 320 -10.36 10.05 5.32
CA LEU A 320 -9.69 9.70 4.06
C LEU A 320 -9.63 10.94 3.17
N PRO A 321 -8.60 11.80 3.30
CA PRO A 321 -8.49 13.04 2.52
C PRO A 321 -8.06 12.77 1.06
N ALA A 322 -8.59 11.74 0.41
CA ALA A 322 -8.21 11.33 -0.94
C ALA A 322 -8.45 12.41 -2.00
N ALA A 323 -9.59 13.11 -1.95
CA ALA A 323 -9.87 14.24 -2.83
C ALA A 323 -8.83 15.37 -2.64
N GLU A 324 -8.36 15.53 -1.40
CA GLU A 324 -7.33 16.49 -1.03
C GLU A 324 -5.92 16.04 -1.43
N GLU A 325 -5.57 14.77 -1.27
CA GLU A 325 -4.25 14.21 -1.62
C GLU A 325 -4.11 13.95 -3.12
N GLY A 326 -5.24 13.78 -3.82
CA GLY A 326 -5.30 13.51 -5.25
C GLY A 326 -5.01 12.06 -5.64
N ILE A 327 -4.75 11.17 -4.69
CA ILE A 327 -4.53 9.74 -4.92
C ILE A 327 -5.74 8.90 -4.46
N VAL A 328 -5.80 7.64 -4.88
CA VAL A 328 -6.78 6.68 -4.37
C VAL A 328 -6.35 6.24 -2.96
N PRO A 329 -7.24 6.27 -1.94
CA PRO A 329 -6.92 5.91 -0.57
C PRO A 329 -6.91 4.39 -0.39
N GLY A 330 -6.04 3.69 -1.13
CA GLY A 330 -5.85 2.24 -1.05
C GLY A 330 -7.14 1.44 -1.20
N ALA A 331 -7.31 0.41 -0.36
CA ALA A 331 -8.58 -0.31 -0.19
C ALA A 331 -9.61 0.43 0.68
N GLY A 332 -9.37 1.68 1.05
CA GLY A 332 -10.29 2.51 1.82
C GLY A 332 -11.66 2.68 1.14
N ASN A 333 -11.71 2.84 -0.19
CA ASN A 333 -13.00 2.93 -0.89
C ASN A 333 -13.80 1.64 -0.79
N LEU A 334 -13.13 0.49 -0.91
CA LEU A 334 -13.73 -0.84 -0.81
C LEU A 334 -14.34 -1.04 0.58
N ARG A 335 -13.51 -0.87 1.62
CA ARG A 335 -13.87 -1.25 2.99
C ARG A 335 -14.77 -0.23 3.68
N LEU A 336 -14.53 1.07 3.47
CA LEU A 336 -15.38 2.10 4.06
C LEU A 336 -16.81 2.02 3.53
N THR A 337 -16.98 1.73 2.24
CA THR A 337 -18.29 1.56 1.63
C THR A 337 -19.05 0.40 2.25
N ARG A 338 -18.37 -0.71 2.52
CA ARG A 338 -18.93 -1.88 3.20
C ARG A 338 -19.35 -1.55 4.64
N GLN A 339 -18.48 -0.86 5.38
CA GLN A 339 -18.67 -0.61 6.82
C GLN A 339 -19.69 0.50 7.12
N THR A 340 -19.70 1.58 6.33
CA THR A 340 -20.51 2.79 6.60
C THR A 340 -21.70 2.97 5.65
N GLY A 341 -21.81 2.11 4.65
CA GLY A 341 -22.73 2.29 3.54
C GLY A 341 -22.28 3.36 2.54
N ALA A 342 -22.94 3.35 1.38
CA ALA A 342 -22.52 4.10 0.21
C ALA A 342 -22.52 5.64 0.37
N ARG A 343 -23.40 6.19 1.21
CA ARG A 343 -23.56 7.66 1.32
C ARG A 343 -22.50 8.28 2.21
N LEU A 344 -22.28 7.73 3.40
CA LEU A 344 -21.23 8.22 4.30
C LEU A 344 -19.84 8.02 3.69
N ALA A 345 -19.57 6.85 3.09
CA ALA A 345 -18.31 6.62 2.38
C ALA A 345 -18.02 7.67 1.29
N ARG A 346 -19.03 8.09 0.52
CA ARG A 346 -18.88 9.16 -0.49
C ARG A 346 -18.64 10.52 0.14
N GLN A 347 -19.30 10.85 1.25
CA GLN A 347 -19.04 12.10 1.96
C GLN A 347 -17.60 12.17 2.47
N VAL A 348 -17.07 11.06 3.00
CA VAL A 348 -15.69 10.97 3.49
C VAL A 348 -14.70 11.04 2.32
N VAL A 349 -14.80 10.13 1.36
CA VAL A 349 -13.79 9.97 0.29
C VAL A 349 -13.86 11.08 -0.76
N LEU A 350 -15.08 11.44 -1.21
CA LEU A 350 -15.27 12.44 -2.27
C LEU A 350 -15.44 13.85 -1.70
N GLY A 351 -16.10 13.97 -0.54
CA GLY A 351 -16.38 15.24 0.10
C GLY A 351 -15.35 15.68 1.16
N GLY A 352 -14.40 14.82 1.52
CA GLY A 352 -13.39 15.14 2.55
C GLY A 352 -13.95 15.22 3.97
N ARG A 353 -15.15 14.65 4.23
CA ARG A 353 -15.74 14.63 5.58
C ARG A 353 -14.83 13.87 6.55
N ARG A 354 -14.66 14.45 7.74
CA ARG A 354 -14.06 13.78 8.90
C ARG A 354 -15.16 13.15 9.75
N ILE A 355 -14.85 12.04 10.42
CA ILE A 355 -15.73 11.42 11.41
C ILE A 355 -15.07 11.59 12.78
N ALA A 356 -15.63 12.47 13.60
CA ALA A 356 -15.17 12.68 14.97
C ALA A 356 -15.82 11.65 15.91
N THR A 357 -15.21 11.38 17.07
CA THR A 357 -15.81 10.48 18.08
C THR A 357 -17.14 10.99 18.64
N THR A 358 -17.44 12.29 18.47
CA THR A 358 -18.70 12.92 18.88
C THR A 358 -19.79 12.85 17.81
N ASP A 359 -19.47 12.42 16.60
CA ASP A 359 -20.45 12.35 15.52
C ASP A 359 -21.44 11.19 15.77
N PRO A 360 -22.72 11.33 15.38
CA PRO A 360 -23.69 10.24 15.50
C PRO A 360 -23.27 8.95 14.78
N GLU A 361 -22.48 9.08 13.70
CA GLU A 361 -21.98 7.96 12.91
C GLU A 361 -20.64 7.39 13.42
N ALA A 362 -20.11 7.89 14.54
CA ALA A 362 -18.84 7.45 15.12
C ALA A 362 -18.81 5.94 15.39
N SER A 363 -19.93 5.35 15.81
CA SER A 363 -20.07 3.91 16.10
C SER A 363 -19.93 3.01 14.86
N LEU A 364 -19.90 3.58 13.65
CA LEU A 364 -19.60 2.81 12.44
C LEU A 364 -18.10 2.58 12.25
N VAL A 365 -17.24 3.28 13.00
CA VAL A 365 -15.77 3.18 12.88
C VAL A 365 -15.07 2.92 14.21
N TYR A 366 -15.67 3.34 15.33
CA TYR A 366 -15.16 3.09 16.67
C TYR A 366 -16.13 2.22 17.47
N ASP A 367 -15.62 1.21 18.13
CA ASP A 367 -16.41 0.32 18.99
C ASP A 367 -16.50 0.86 20.42
N GLU A 368 -15.45 1.52 20.90
CA GLU A 368 -15.37 2.11 22.23
C GLU A 368 -14.69 3.49 22.16
N VAL A 369 -15.26 4.49 22.82
CA VAL A 369 -14.68 5.83 22.97
C VAL A 369 -14.50 6.10 24.46
N VAL A 370 -13.28 6.44 24.87
CA VAL A 370 -12.94 6.69 26.28
C VAL A 370 -12.07 7.93 26.46
N PRO A 371 -12.08 8.55 27.66
CA PRO A 371 -11.11 9.59 27.99
C PRO A 371 -9.68 9.07 27.85
N ALA A 372 -8.73 9.96 27.52
CA ALA A 372 -7.32 9.61 27.31
C ALA A 372 -6.70 8.80 28.48
N ALA A 373 -7.08 9.11 29.72
CA ALA A 373 -6.59 8.42 30.92
C ALA A 373 -7.05 6.94 31.03
N HIS A 374 -8.09 6.55 30.29
CA HIS A 374 -8.66 5.20 30.29
C HIS A 374 -8.31 4.40 29.03
N MET A 375 -7.55 4.96 28.09
CA MET A 375 -7.19 4.29 26.83
C MET A 375 -6.44 2.98 27.06
N ASP A 376 -5.44 2.97 27.95
CA ASP A 376 -4.65 1.77 28.24
C ASP A 376 -5.54 0.67 28.81
N GLU A 377 -6.38 1.01 29.78
CA GLU A 377 -7.32 0.07 30.41
C GLU A 377 -8.32 -0.50 29.39
N ALA A 378 -8.88 0.34 28.52
CA ALA A 378 -9.81 -0.09 27.47
C ALA A 378 -9.15 -1.05 26.47
N VAL A 379 -7.92 -0.76 26.04
CA VAL A 379 -7.16 -1.64 25.15
C VAL A 379 -6.90 -3.00 25.80
N GLU A 380 -6.48 -3.04 27.07
CA GLU A 380 -6.24 -4.30 27.78
C GLU A 380 -7.53 -5.10 27.98
N ARG A 381 -8.67 -4.44 28.26
CA ARG A 381 -9.99 -5.09 28.33
C ARG A 381 -10.38 -5.72 26.99
N ALA A 382 -10.23 -4.97 25.89
CA ALA A 382 -10.52 -5.47 24.54
C ALA A 382 -9.60 -6.67 24.18
N ALA A 383 -8.31 -6.59 24.53
CA ALA A 383 -7.35 -7.67 24.30
C ALA A 383 -7.71 -8.94 25.06
N ALA A 384 -8.11 -8.81 26.33
CA ALA A 384 -8.60 -9.94 27.12
C ALA A 384 -9.86 -10.58 26.50
N ALA A 385 -10.82 -9.76 26.05
CA ALA A 385 -12.06 -10.24 25.43
C ALA A 385 -11.81 -10.99 24.10
N LEU A 386 -10.94 -10.46 23.25
CA LEU A 386 -10.65 -11.04 21.92
C LEU A 386 -9.67 -12.22 21.96
N SER A 387 -9.01 -12.48 23.09
CA SER A 387 -8.09 -13.62 23.23
C SER A 387 -8.79 -14.97 23.40
N ALA A 388 -10.14 -15.00 23.50
CA ALA A 388 -10.88 -16.23 23.73
C ALA A 388 -10.76 -17.25 22.55
N PRO A 389 -10.74 -18.58 22.82
CA PRO A 389 -10.46 -19.58 21.81
C PRO A 389 -11.31 -19.54 20.53
N ALA A 390 -12.60 -19.27 20.66
CA ALA A 390 -13.53 -19.26 19.53
C ALA A 390 -13.41 -18.02 18.62
N VAL A 391 -12.75 -16.94 19.09
CA VAL A 391 -12.74 -15.64 18.38
C VAL A 391 -12.05 -15.74 17.03
N ALA A 392 -10.88 -16.40 16.95
CA ALA A 392 -10.13 -16.50 15.71
C ALA A 392 -10.92 -17.23 14.60
N ALA A 393 -11.61 -18.32 14.93
CA ALA A 393 -12.43 -19.06 13.98
C ALA A 393 -13.64 -18.25 13.50
N ASN A 394 -14.34 -17.57 14.41
CA ASN A 394 -15.46 -16.69 14.04
C ASN A 394 -15.00 -15.49 13.20
N ARG A 395 -13.87 -14.86 13.58
CA ARG A 395 -13.25 -13.79 12.79
C ARG A 395 -12.97 -14.24 11.36
N HIS A 396 -12.36 -15.41 11.19
CA HIS A 396 -12.07 -15.94 9.86
C HIS A 396 -13.34 -16.03 8.99
N MET A 397 -14.43 -16.55 9.55
CA MET A 397 -15.71 -16.66 8.84
C MET A 397 -16.33 -15.29 8.52
N LEU A 398 -16.20 -14.31 9.41
CA LEU A 398 -16.64 -12.93 9.17
C LEU A 398 -15.82 -12.29 8.04
N ALA A 399 -14.49 -12.37 8.10
CA ALA A 399 -13.61 -11.81 7.07
C ALA A 399 -13.90 -12.41 5.68
N LEU A 400 -14.13 -13.72 5.61
CA LEU A 400 -14.51 -14.40 4.36
C LEU A 400 -15.85 -13.90 3.80
N ALA A 401 -16.84 -13.66 4.66
CA ALA A 401 -18.14 -13.13 4.25
C ALA A 401 -18.06 -11.65 3.83
N GLU A 402 -17.22 -10.86 4.49
CA GLU A 402 -17.07 -9.43 4.27
C GLU A 402 -16.28 -9.10 3.00
N GLU A 403 -15.17 -9.80 2.77
CA GLU A 403 -14.25 -9.52 1.67
C GLU A 403 -13.63 -10.82 1.16
N PRO A 404 -14.31 -11.57 0.26
CA PRO A 404 -13.69 -12.70 -0.40
C PRO A 404 -12.42 -12.28 -1.13
N LEU A 405 -11.36 -13.09 -1.06
CA LEU A 405 -10.06 -12.77 -1.67
C LEU A 405 -10.13 -12.43 -3.16
N ASP A 406 -11.06 -13.03 -3.93
CA ASP A 406 -11.26 -12.67 -5.33
C ASP A 406 -11.84 -11.27 -5.53
N HIS A 407 -12.75 -10.86 -4.64
CA HIS A 407 -13.29 -9.50 -4.65
C HIS A 407 -12.18 -8.48 -4.34
N PHE A 408 -11.39 -8.75 -3.31
CA PHE A 408 -10.20 -7.96 -2.99
C PHE A 408 -9.23 -7.90 -4.17
N ARG A 409 -8.89 -9.05 -4.77
CA ARG A 409 -7.98 -9.15 -5.92
C ARG A 409 -8.44 -8.29 -7.10
N VAL A 410 -9.72 -8.38 -7.48
CA VAL A 410 -10.28 -7.60 -8.59
C VAL A 410 -10.21 -6.10 -8.29
N TYR A 411 -10.51 -5.69 -7.05
CA TYR A 411 -10.37 -4.30 -6.64
C TYR A 411 -8.91 -3.82 -6.74
N ILE A 412 -7.95 -4.59 -6.21
CA ILE A 412 -6.53 -4.22 -6.23
C ILE A 412 -5.97 -4.21 -7.65
N ALA A 413 -6.49 -5.04 -8.55
CA ALA A 413 -6.15 -4.99 -9.97
C ALA A 413 -6.49 -3.61 -10.59
N GLU A 414 -7.69 -3.10 -10.34
CA GLU A 414 -8.10 -1.77 -10.82
C GLU A 414 -7.37 -0.64 -10.09
N PHE A 415 -7.14 -0.80 -8.79
CA PHE A 415 -6.33 0.13 -8.01
C PHE A 415 -4.91 0.26 -8.60
N ALA A 416 -4.28 -0.83 -9.03
CA ALA A 416 -2.94 -0.78 -9.65
C ALA A 416 -2.90 0.11 -10.89
N PHE A 417 -3.94 0.07 -11.75
CA PHE A 417 -4.04 0.97 -12.90
C PHE A 417 -4.31 2.40 -12.47
N ALA A 418 -5.38 2.61 -11.69
CA ALA A 418 -5.85 3.94 -11.32
C ALA A 418 -4.80 4.69 -10.49
N GLN A 419 -4.21 4.03 -9.49
CA GLN A 419 -3.24 4.65 -8.60
C GLN A 419 -1.95 5.03 -9.33
N ALA A 420 -1.50 4.18 -10.27
CA ALA A 420 -0.33 4.49 -11.05
C ALA A 420 -0.55 5.73 -11.94
N ASP A 421 -1.71 5.87 -12.57
CA ASP A 421 -2.04 7.09 -13.33
C ASP A 421 -2.19 8.32 -12.40
N ARG A 422 -2.84 8.17 -11.23
CA ARG A 422 -3.00 9.26 -10.25
C ARG A 422 -1.68 9.76 -9.68
N ALA A 423 -0.72 8.89 -9.40
CA ALA A 423 0.59 9.26 -8.84
C ALA A 423 1.42 10.18 -9.76
N TYR A 424 1.06 10.27 -11.05
CA TYR A 424 1.74 11.08 -12.06
C TYR A 424 0.81 12.09 -12.75
N ALA A 425 -0.41 12.25 -12.27
CA ALA A 425 -1.36 13.16 -12.88
C ALA A 425 -0.99 14.62 -12.57
N PRO A 426 -1.09 15.55 -13.55
CA PRO A 426 -0.67 16.94 -13.37
C PRO A 426 -1.29 17.63 -12.15
N ASP A 427 -2.58 17.41 -11.90
CA ASP A 427 -3.30 18.01 -10.77
C ASP A 427 -2.79 17.53 -9.41
N VAL A 428 -2.26 16.31 -9.32
CA VAL A 428 -1.65 15.78 -8.09
C VAL A 428 -0.28 16.41 -7.87
N LEU A 429 0.55 16.41 -8.91
CA LEU A 429 1.91 16.95 -8.86
C LEU A 429 1.89 18.43 -8.45
N ASP A 430 1.03 19.23 -9.09
CA ASP A 430 0.87 20.66 -8.79
C ASP A 430 0.38 20.90 -7.35
N LYS A 431 -0.56 20.06 -6.89
CA LYS A 431 -1.13 20.19 -5.55
C LYS A 431 -0.11 19.82 -4.47
N VAL A 432 0.62 18.72 -4.65
CA VAL A 432 1.66 18.28 -3.71
C VAL A 432 2.76 19.33 -3.60
N GLU A 433 3.22 19.89 -4.72
CA GLU A 433 4.23 20.94 -4.73
C GLU A 433 3.71 22.23 -4.07
N ARG A 434 2.49 22.68 -4.38
CA ARG A 434 1.89 23.86 -3.75
C ARG A 434 1.79 23.71 -2.23
N ARG A 435 1.31 22.57 -1.74
CA ARG A 435 1.21 22.29 -0.30
C ARG A 435 2.57 22.29 0.39
N TRP A 436 3.58 21.73 -0.27
CA TRP A 436 4.95 21.76 0.23
C TRP A 436 5.45 23.20 0.37
N GLN A 437 5.28 24.04 -0.66
CA GLN A 437 5.67 25.45 -0.62
C GLN A 437 4.94 26.24 0.47
N GLU A 438 3.64 26.01 0.65
CA GLU A 438 2.86 26.64 1.72
C GLU A 438 3.39 26.26 3.11
N ARG A 439 3.74 24.98 3.31
CA ARG A 439 4.32 24.48 4.56
C ARG A 439 5.69 25.09 4.85
N GLU A 440 6.56 25.16 3.86
CA GLU A 440 7.89 25.76 4.01
C GLU A 440 7.81 27.26 4.32
N ARG A 441 6.89 28.00 3.66
CA ARG A 441 6.61 29.41 4.02
C ARG A 441 6.16 29.55 5.47
N ARG A 442 5.28 28.67 5.96
CA ARG A 442 4.84 28.67 7.37
C ARG A 442 5.97 28.34 8.33
N ARG A 443 6.87 27.42 7.98
CA ARG A 443 8.06 27.08 8.78
C ARG A 443 9.02 28.26 8.87
N ALA A 444 9.35 28.88 7.73
CA ALA A 444 10.21 30.08 7.68
C ALA A 444 9.62 31.23 8.51
N ALA A 445 8.31 31.47 8.42
CA ALA A 445 7.62 32.50 9.19
C ALA A 445 7.63 32.24 10.72
N ARG A 446 7.70 30.97 11.15
CA ARG A 446 7.82 30.60 12.57
C ARG A 446 9.27 30.68 13.07
N GLY A 447 10.24 30.32 12.25
CA GLY A 447 11.68 30.43 12.57
C GLY A 447 12.20 31.87 12.60
N SER A 448 11.53 32.82 11.92
CA SER A 448 11.84 34.26 12.00
C SER A 448 11.28 34.96 13.25
N ARG A 449 10.50 34.26 14.10
CA ARG A 449 9.88 34.78 15.33
C ARG A 449 10.55 34.28 16.62
N THR A 450 11.67 33.58 16.47
CA THR A 450 12.59 33.14 17.53
C THR A 450 13.93 33.79 17.29
#